data_AF-A0A8T8SDX7-F1
#
_entry.id   AF-A0A8T8SDX7-F1
#
_cell.length_a   1.000
_cell.length_b   1.000
_cell.length_c   1.000
_cell.angle_alpha   90.00
_cell.angle_beta   90.00
_cell.angle_gamma   90.00
#
_symmetry.space_group_name_H-M   'P 1'
#
loop_
_entity.id
_entity.type
_entity.pdbx_description
1 polymer ?
#
loop_
_entity_poly.entity_id
_entity_poly.type
_entity_poly.pdbx_seq_one_letter_code
_entity_poly.pdbx_strand_id
1 'polypeptide(L)'
;PLPVLRLTKAQMVSLLAWSAAEDYRRSWGVQPQDYGMAQQEPLIRHLMHGQLAANREGLYDLDQRDTFIRAWLAKNSPVAPPEETAEVWA
;
A
#
# COMPACT_ATOMS: atom_id res chain seq x y z
N PRO A 1 31.17 0.23 13.95
CA PRO A 1 30.01 1.10 13.66
C PRO A 1 29.39 0.67 12.33
N LEU A 2 28.06 0.72 12.18
CA LEU A 2 27.42 0.43 10.89
C LEU A 2 27.70 1.59 9.90
N PRO A 3 27.90 1.30 8.60
CA PRO A 3 28.14 2.32 7.60
C PRO A 3 26.91 3.22 7.41
N VAL A 4 27.15 4.51 7.16
CA VAL A 4 26.06 5.47 6.87
C VAL A 4 25.48 5.15 5.49
N LEU A 5 24.20 4.78 5.46
CA LEU A 5 23.48 4.54 4.23
C LEU A 5 23.15 5.87 3.54
N ARG A 6 23.76 6.14 2.39
CA ARG A 6 23.46 7.32 1.57
C ARG A 6 22.44 6.95 0.51
N LEU A 7 21.17 7.28 0.75
CA LEU A 7 20.08 7.07 -0.19
C LEU A 7 19.83 8.33 -1.02
N THR A 8 19.62 8.14 -2.32
CA THR A 8 19.02 9.17 -3.17
C THR A 8 17.58 9.45 -2.74
N LYS A 9 17.03 10.61 -3.12
CA LYS A 9 15.62 10.94 -2.87
C LYS A 9 14.67 9.87 -3.42
N ALA A 10 14.94 9.34 -4.61
CA ALA A 10 14.13 8.28 -5.22
C ALA A 10 14.17 6.99 -4.40
N GLN A 11 15.35 6.58 -3.93
CA GLN A 11 15.48 5.40 -3.07
C GLN A 11 14.77 5.58 -1.72
N MET A 12 14.86 6.78 -1.12
CA MET A 12 14.14 7.08 0.12
C MET A 12 12.62 7.00 -0.08
N VAL A 13 12.09 7.56 -1.17
CA VAL A 13 10.67 7.50 -1.51
C VAL A 13 10.20 6.07 -1.71
N SER A 14 10.97 5.25 -2.43
CA SER A 14 10.66 3.83 -2.61
C SER A 14 10.68 3.07 -1.29
N LEU A 15 11.65 3.33 -0.42
CA LEU A 15 11.75 2.69 0.89
C LEU A 15 10.55 3.03 1.77
N LEU A 16 10.15 4.30 1.83
CA LEU A 16 8.98 4.74 2.60
C LEU A 16 7.68 4.13 2.07
N ALA A 17 7.52 4.06 0.74
CA ALA A 17 6.36 3.43 0.13
C ALA A 17 6.29 1.92 0.41
N TRP A 18 7.44 1.24 0.43
CA TRP A 18 7.52 -0.17 0.79
C TRP A 18 7.16 -0.40 2.25
N SER A 19 7.67 0.42 3.16
CA SER A 19 7.31 0.36 4.59
C SER A 19 5.82 0.58 4.81
N ALA A 20 5.22 1.57 4.13
CA ALA A 20 3.79 1.84 4.21
C ALA A 20 2.93 0.71 3.60
N ALA A 21 3.41 0.06 2.54
CA ALA A 21 2.74 -1.09 1.94
C ALA A 21 2.73 -2.30 2.89
N GLU A 22 3.85 -2.57 3.56
CA GLU A 22 3.95 -3.66 4.54
C GLU A 22 3.09 -3.37 5.78
N ASP A 23 3.02 -2.11 6.23
CA ASP A 23 2.15 -1.69 7.33
C ASP A 23 0.67 -1.87 6.95
N TYR A 24 0.25 -1.38 5.78
CA TYR A 24 -1.10 -1.58 5.25
C TYR A 24 -1.47 -3.07 5.20
N ARG A 25 -0.57 -3.92 4.67
CA ARG A 25 -0.82 -5.36 4.59
C ARG A 25 -1.07 -5.99 5.97
N ARG A 26 -0.33 -5.56 7.00
CA ARG A 26 -0.45 -6.09 8.37
C ARG A 26 -1.72 -5.59 9.05
N SER A 27 -1.97 -4.29 8.99
CA SER A 27 -3.12 -3.65 9.64
C SER A 27 -4.45 -4.16 9.09
N TRP A 28 -4.50 -4.42 7.78
CA TRP A 28 -5.72 -4.86 7.09
C TRP A 28 -5.75 -6.37 6.80
N GLY A 29 -4.75 -7.14 7.25
CA GLY A 29 -4.71 -8.59 7.06
C GLY A 29 -4.66 -9.05 5.59
N VAL A 30 -4.33 -8.15 4.66
CA VAL A 30 -4.43 -8.37 3.22
C VAL A 30 -3.60 -9.56 2.75
N GLN A 31 -4.22 -10.41 1.96
CA GLN A 31 -3.63 -11.58 1.32
C GLN A 31 -3.50 -11.40 -0.19
N PRO A 32 -2.60 -12.15 -0.86
CA PRO A 32 -2.47 -12.10 -2.31
C PRO A 32 -3.78 -12.40 -3.06
N GLN A 33 -4.59 -13.32 -2.53
CA GLN A 33 -5.82 -13.78 -3.19
C GLN A 33 -6.88 -12.68 -3.27
N ASP A 34 -6.89 -11.73 -2.31
CA ASP A 34 -7.79 -10.58 -2.30
C ASP A 34 -7.65 -9.72 -3.55
N TYR A 35 -6.48 -9.76 -4.19
CA TYR A 35 -6.15 -8.98 -5.39
C TYR A 35 -5.93 -9.86 -6.62
N GLY A 36 -6.35 -11.13 -6.58
CA GLY A 36 -6.16 -12.09 -7.67
C GLY A 36 -4.69 -12.47 -7.90
N MET A 37 -3.85 -12.39 -6.87
CA MET A 37 -2.42 -12.69 -6.95
C MET A 37 -2.08 -14.02 -6.27
N ALA A 38 -1.10 -14.74 -6.82
CA ALA A 38 -0.68 -16.04 -6.30
C ALA A 38 0.42 -15.95 -5.21
N GLN A 39 1.14 -14.83 -5.13
CA GLN A 39 2.33 -14.69 -4.30
C GLN A 39 2.36 -13.35 -3.56
N GLN A 40 3.07 -13.31 -2.43
CA GLN A 40 3.20 -12.12 -1.59
C GLN A 40 4.02 -11.01 -2.26
N GLU A 41 5.05 -11.33 -3.04
CA GLU A 41 5.89 -10.29 -3.64
C GLU A 41 5.12 -9.41 -4.66
N PRO A 42 4.32 -9.97 -5.60
CA PRO A 42 3.40 -9.19 -6.41
C PRO A 42 2.44 -8.30 -5.59
N LEU A 43 1.89 -8.83 -4.50
CA LEU A 43 1.00 -8.07 -3.61
C LEU A 43 1.73 -6.86 -3.03
N ILE A 44 2.92 -7.05 -2.44
CA ILE A 44 3.70 -5.96 -1.84
C ILE A 44 4.06 -4.90 -2.89
N ARG A 45 4.42 -5.31 -4.11
CA ARG A 45 4.66 -4.37 -5.21
C ARG A 45 3.42 -3.57 -5.58
N HIS A 46 2.26 -4.22 -5.61
CA HIS A 46 0.98 -3.57 -5.91
C HIS A 46 0.61 -2.52 -4.85
N LEU A 47 0.70 -2.90 -3.57
CA LEU A 47 0.47 -2.00 -2.44
C LEU A 47 1.46 -0.81 -2.47
N MET A 48 2.75 -1.08 -2.74
CA MET A 48 3.76 -0.03 -2.88
C MET A 48 3.42 0.96 -3.99
N HIS A 49 2.90 0.49 -5.13
CA HIS A 49 2.48 1.39 -6.21
C HIS A 49 1.29 2.28 -5.82
N GLY A 50 0.32 1.77 -5.05
CA GLY A 50 -0.75 2.57 -4.46
C GLY A 50 -0.23 3.66 -3.54
N GLN A 51 0.71 3.33 -2.65
CA GLN A 51 1.35 4.29 -1.75
C GLN A 51 2.11 5.39 -2.53
N LEU A 52 2.82 5.01 -3.59
CA LEU A 52 3.50 5.96 -4.47
C LEU A 52 2.52 6.84 -5.25
N ALA A 53 1.37 6.31 -5.67
CA ALA A 53 0.33 7.09 -6.32
C ALA A 53 -0.24 8.15 -5.37
N ALA A 54 -0.60 7.77 -4.13
CA ALA A 54 -1.08 8.71 -3.12
C ALA A 54 -0.05 9.81 -2.79
N ASN A 55 1.24 9.46 -2.78
CA ASN A 55 2.31 10.45 -2.60
C ASN A 55 2.40 11.46 -3.76
N ARG A 56 2.12 11.04 -5.00
CA ARG A 56 2.12 11.94 -6.17
C ARG A 56 0.95 12.91 -6.14
N GLU A 57 -0.19 12.50 -5.58
CA GLU A 57 -1.37 13.33 -5.37
C GLU A 57 -1.22 14.29 -4.16
N GLY A 58 -0.15 14.18 -3.38
CA GLY A 58 0.07 15.03 -2.21
C GLY A 58 -0.92 14.76 -1.07
N LEU A 59 -1.43 13.53 -0.95
CA LEU A 59 -2.38 13.15 0.09
C LEU A 59 -1.66 12.82 1.41
N TYR A 60 -1.81 13.72 2.38
CA TYR A 60 -1.25 13.61 3.73
C TYR A 60 -2.30 13.34 4.81
N ASP A 61 -3.56 13.70 4.55
CA ASP A 61 -4.68 13.33 5.41
C ASP A 61 -4.94 11.83 5.34
N LEU A 62 -5.02 11.16 6.49
CA LEU A 62 -5.04 9.69 6.56
C LEU A 62 -6.31 9.12 5.92
N ASP A 63 -7.47 9.70 6.19
CA ASP A 63 -8.74 9.19 5.68
C ASP A 63 -8.86 9.37 4.15
N GLN A 64 -8.44 10.53 3.64
CA GLN A 64 -8.37 10.77 2.19
C GLN A 64 -7.35 9.85 1.52
N ARG A 65 -6.21 9.63 2.16
CA ARG A 65 -5.15 8.76 1.65
C ARG A 65 -5.62 7.32 1.56
N ASP A 66 -6.25 6.79 2.61
CA ASP A 66 -6.75 5.42 2.62
C ASP A 66 -7.86 5.21 1.59
N THR A 67 -8.79 6.17 1.50
CA THR A 67 -9.85 6.15 0.48
C THR A 67 -9.26 6.13 -0.93
N PHE A 68 -8.28 6.99 -1.20
CA PHE A 68 -7.59 7.03 -2.48
C PHE A 68 -6.86 5.72 -2.78
N ILE A 69 -6.11 5.18 -1.81
CA ILE A 69 -5.33 3.96 -1.99
C ILE A 69 -6.26 2.80 -2.31
N ARG A 70 -7.37 2.63 -1.59
CA ARG A 70 -8.36 1.58 -1.88
C ARG A 70 -8.90 1.68 -3.31
N ALA A 71 -9.32 2.88 -3.72
CA ALA A 71 -9.81 3.12 -5.07
C ALA A 71 -8.73 2.85 -6.12
N TRP A 72 -7.49 3.27 -5.87
CA TRP A 72 -6.36 3.02 -6.75
C TRP A 72 -6.07 1.52 -6.87
N LEU A 73 -6.04 0.79 -5.76
CA LEU A 73 -5.76 -0.64 -5.76
C LEU A 73 -6.84 -1.41 -6.52
N ALA A 74 -8.12 -1.12 -6.27
CA ALA A 74 -9.23 -1.74 -6.99
C ALA A 74 -9.17 -1.50 -8.50
N LYS A 75 -8.85 -0.27 -8.92
CA LYS A 75 -8.71 0.08 -10.33
C LYS A 75 -7.53 -0.61 -11.02
N ASN A 76 -6.46 -0.91 -10.28
CA ASN A 76 -5.21 -1.45 -10.82
C ASN A 76 -5.01 -2.94 -10.52
N SER A 77 -6.06 -3.64 -10.09
CA SER A 77 -6.02 -5.08 -9.82
C SER A 77 -6.83 -5.89 -10.83
N PRO A 78 -6.42 -7.15 -11.09
CA PRO A 78 -7.23 -8.09 -11.88
C PRO A 78 -8.58 -8.41 -11.24
N VAL A 79 -8.63 -8.36 -9.90
CA VAL A 79 -9.82 -8.60 -9.09
C VAL A 79 -9.96 -7.41 -8.15
N ALA A 80 -11.18 -6.88 -8.02
CA ALA A 80 -11.44 -5.84 -7.03
C ALA A 80 -11.24 -6.44 -5.63
N PRO A 81 -10.47 -5.77 -4.74
CA PRO A 81 -10.35 -6.22 -3.37
C PRO A 81 -11.73 -6.26 -2.70
N PRO A 82 -11.91 -7.16 -1.72
CA PRO A 82 -13.13 -7.20 -0.93
C PRO A 82 -13.41 -5.81 -0.35
N GLU A 83 -14.65 -5.36 -0.46
CA GLU A 83 -15.10 -4.16 0.24
C GLU A 83 -14.95 -4.39 1.74
N GLU A 84 -14.38 -3.41 2.41
CA GLU A 84 -14.14 -3.50 3.83
C GLU A 84 -15.44 -3.21 4.57
N THR A 85 -16.13 -4.25 5.00
CA THR A 85 -17.13 -4.12 6.06
C THR A 85 -16.36 -3.92 7.35
N ALA A 86 -16.12 -2.67 7.73
CA ALA A 86 -15.74 -2.37 9.10
C ALA A 86 -16.84 -2.98 9.98
N GLU A 87 -16.52 -4.05 10.72
CA GLU A 87 -17.41 -4.52 11.77
C GLU A 87 -17.56 -3.35 12.74
N VAL A 88 -18.71 -2.68 12.70
CA VAL A 88 -19.11 -1.71 13.70
C VAL A 88 -19.41 -2.54 14.95
N TRP A 89 -18.44 -2.63 15.85
CA TRP A 89 -18.69 -3.12 17.20
C TRP A 89 -19.59 -2.08 17.89
N ALA A 90 -20.88 -2.41 17.98
CA ALA A 90 -21.91 -1.62 18.67
C ALA A 90 -21.80 -1.72 20.20
#